data_AF-A0A0N0MY73-F1
#
_entry.id   AF-A0A0N0MY73-F1
#
_cell.length_a   1.000
_cell.length_b   1.000
_cell.length_c   1.000
_cell.angle_alpha   90.00
_cell.angle_beta   90.00
_cell.angle_gamma   90.00
#
_symmetry.space_group_name_H-M   'P 1'
#
loop_
_entity.id
_entity.type
_entity.pdbx_description
1 polymer ?
#
loop_
_entity_poly.entity_id
_entity_poly.type
_entity_poly.pdbx_seq_one_letter_code
_entity_poly.pdbx_strand_id
1 'polypeptide(L)'
;MRVKQWSRRGFLRTVVSGAAATVAVSALGLDLVAAGAAVADDDDGTSTLPDTDRAKVVQAWRSGGPTTRAAAATALVGSDDDVQEFLSTTLAQATAQDNRAAIVKIMGSSGSGMRTAAAAALAGSDDDVVAFLTTGYQTPLAEDQRVAVLTIMNNGGKAVKAAGQKALDAGTADALMMFLDTGQFTAREEDNRVAVFTILASAGPEVSKTAQRALNGTADDIQQWLDTGQNISRARDQETLTVGQLVLVAQAAGARAQVQTDAAVEASGRATEAAAAAKDAAEKAADEAQAAQDDAAKSSAAAGRAADAANGAADAARTAISASSTAVNAARVAASAATAAASETDRSTT
;
A
#
# COMPACT_ATOMS: atom_id res chain seq x y z
N MET A 1 32.66 -17.83 6.81
CA MET A 1 31.46 -17.41 7.58
C MET A 1 30.29 -17.41 6.59
N ARG A 2 29.29 -18.29 6.72
CA ARG A 2 28.17 -18.33 5.75
C ARG A 2 27.31 -17.10 5.96
N VAL A 3 27.31 -16.17 5.01
CA VAL A 3 26.31 -15.09 4.96
C VAL A 3 24.96 -15.78 4.85
N LYS A 4 24.11 -15.62 5.87
CA LYS A 4 22.78 -16.23 5.93
C LYS A 4 21.93 -15.54 4.84
N GLN A 5 21.89 -16.12 3.65
CA GLN A 5 21.06 -15.61 2.56
C GLN A 5 19.61 -15.88 2.89
N TRP A 6 18.88 -14.86 3.34
CA TRP A 6 17.43 -14.92 3.44
C TRP A 6 16.80 -14.74 2.04
N SER A 7 15.64 -15.37 1.84
CA SER A 7 14.91 -15.27 0.57
C SER A 7 14.32 -13.86 0.40
N ARG A 8 15.09 -12.98 -0.24
CA ARG A 8 14.65 -11.65 -0.68
C ARG A 8 13.33 -11.72 -1.47
N ARG A 9 13.14 -12.79 -2.25
CA ARG A 9 11.91 -13.06 -3.01
C ARG A 9 10.74 -13.44 -2.10
N GLY A 10 10.98 -14.24 -1.06
CA GLY A 10 10.00 -14.56 -0.03
C GLY A 10 9.50 -13.32 0.69
N PHE A 11 10.41 -12.45 1.15
CA PHE A 11 10.02 -11.18 1.76
C PHE A 11 9.32 -10.22 0.82
N LEU A 12 9.83 -10.03 -0.41
CA LEU A 12 9.15 -9.17 -1.37
C LEU A 12 7.77 -9.72 -1.73
N ARG A 13 7.59 -11.05 -1.83
CA ARG A 13 6.23 -11.64 -1.96
C ARG A 13 5.39 -11.36 -0.72
N THR A 14 5.86 -11.66 0.49
CA THR A 14 5.08 -11.44 1.73
C THR A 14 4.71 -9.98 1.94
N VAL A 15 5.63 -9.05 1.68
CA VAL A 15 5.43 -7.62 1.90
C VAL A 15 4.65 -6.97 0.76
N VAL A 16 4.88 -7.34 -0.51
CA VAL A 16 4.12 -6.78 -1.65
C VAL A 16 2.69 -7.33 -1.70
N SER A 17 2.48 -8.63 -1.40
CA SER A 17 1.13 -9.18 -1.24
C SER A 17 0.38 -8.55 -0.06
N GLY A 18 1.08 -8.18 1.02
CA GLY A 18 0.50 -7.45 2.15
C GLY A 18 0.26 -5.96 1.87
N ALA A 19 1.10 -5.32 1.05
CA ALA A 19 1.01 -3.91 0.68
C ALA A 19 0.00 -3.62 -0.44
N ALA A 20 -0.43 -4.65 -1.20
CA ALA A 20 -1.51 -4.54 -2.18
C ALA A 20 -2.88 -4.23 -1.54
N ALA A 21 -3.02 -4.38 -0.23
CA ALA A 21 -4.15 -3.85 0.54
C ALA A 21 -4.03 -2.33 0.75
N THR A 22 -3.66 -1.57 -0.28
CA THR A 22 -3.96 -0.14 -0.32
C THR A 22 -5.48 -0.01 -0.26
N VAL A 23 -5.98 0.77 0.70
CA VAL A 23 -7.34 1.29 0.70
C VAL A 23 -7.48 2.21 -0.51
N ALA A 24 -7.61 1.61 -1.70
CA ALA A 24 -8.05 2.29 -2.89
C ALA A 24 -9.54 2.56 -2.69
N VAL A 25 -9.88 3.77 -2.26
CA VAL A 25 -11.23 4.25 -2.48
C VAL A 25 -11.33 4.55 -3.96
N SER A 26 -11.89 3.60 -4.71
CA SER A 26 -12.16 3.68 -6.12
C SER A 26 -13.12 4.85 -6.40
N ALA A 27 -12.55 6.00 -6.73
CA ALA A 27 -13.25 7.12 -7.34
C ALA A 27 -12.32 7.70 -8.41
N LEU A 28 -12.09 6.91 -9.46
CA LEU A 28 -11.74 7.25 -10.85
C LEU A 28 -11.06 6.01 -11.45
N GLY A 29 -11.70 5.45 -12.48
CA GLY A 29 -11.20 4.30 -13.22
C GLY A 29 -9.85 4.59 -13.88
N LEU A 30 -8.78 4.23 -13.17
CA LEU A 30 -7.49 3.93 -13.75
C LEU A 30 -7.33 2.42 -13.60
N ASP A 31 -7.42 1.72 -14.73
CA ASP A 31 -6.95 0.35 -14.87
C ASP A 31 -5.50 0.29 -14.38
N LEU A 32 -5.30 -0.13 -13.12
CA LEU A 32 -4.04 -0.75 -12.76
C LEU A 32 -4.07 -2.11 -13.44
N VAL A 33 -3.58 -2.13 -14.69
CA VAL A 33 -3.08 -3.35 -15.30
C VAL A 33 -2.17 -3.98 -14.27
N ALA A 34 -2.63 -5.07 -13.67
CA ALA A 34 -1.78 -6.01 -12.98
C ALA A 34 -0.76 -6.47 -14.03
N ALA A 35 0.36 -5.78 -14.10
CA ALA A 35 1.56 -6.27 -14.74
C ALA A 35 1.97 -7.48 -13.91
N GLY A 36 1.36 -8.63 -14.23
CA GLY A 36 1.88 -9.93 -13.86
C GLY A 36 3.26 -10.00 -14.47
N ALA A 37 4.26 -9.55 -13.71
CA ALA A 37 5.62 -9.94 -13.95
C ALA A 37 5.59 -11.46 -13.90
N ALA A 38 5.70 -12.10 -15.05
CA ALA A 38 5.96 -13.52 -15.14
C ALA A 38 7.31 -13.75 -14.47
N VAL A 39 7.29 -14.00 -13.16
CA VAL A 39 8.46 -14.35 -12.37
C VAL A 39 8.48 -15.86 -12.25
N ALA A 40 9.37 -16.43 -13.05
CA ALA A 40 9.68 -17.85 -13.14
C ALA A 40 9.92 -18.50 -11.77
N ASP A 41 9.60 -19.80 -11.73
CA ASP A 41 9.64 -20.70 -10.58
C ASP A 41 10.88 -20.61 -9.69
N ASP A 42 10.66 -20.98 -8.42
CA ASP A 42 11.68 -21.18 -7.40
C ASP A 42 12.68 -22.26 -7.82
N ASP A 43 13.97 -21.93 -7.84
CA ASP A 43 15.04 -22.93 -7.87
C ASP A 43 15.44 -23.20 -6.41
N ASP A 44 14.91 -24.31 -5.87
CA ASP A 44 15.28 -24.92 -4.60
C ASP A 44 16.79 -25.19 -4.58
N GLY A 45 17.53 -24.34 -3.86
CA GLY A 45 18.53 -24.73 -2.84
C GLY A 45 19.69 -25.65 -3.19
N THR A 46 19.72 -26.24 -4.38
CA THR A 46 20.73 -27.19 -4.86
C THR A 46 21.46 -26.50 -5.99
N SER A 47 22.52 -25.77 -5.62
CA SER A 47 23.48 -25.28 -6.61
C SER A 47 24.00 -26.49 -7.40
N THR A 48 23.52 -26.67 -8.63
CA THR A 48 24.06 -27.62 -9.61
C THR A 48 25.45 -27.22 -10.09
N LEU A 49 25.95 -26.08 -9.63
CA LEU A 49 27.30 -25.59 -9.92
C LEU A 49 28.33 -26.29 -9.02
N PRO A 50 29.54 -26.56 -9.54
CA PRO A 50 30.63 -27.16 -8.78
C PRO A 50 31.06 -26.26 -7.61
N ASP A 51 31.57 -26.83 -6.52
CA ASP A 51 32.08 -26.05 -5.38
C ASP A 51 33.44 -25.41 -5.71
N THR A 52 33.38 -24.35 -6.52
CA THR A 52 34.52 -23.53 -6.92
C THR A 52 34.22 -22.08 -6.60
N ASP A 53 35.26 -21.28 -6.39
CA ASP A 53 35.09 -19.87 -6.07
C ASP A 53 34.38 -19.11 -7.19
N ARG A 54 34.72 -19.40 -8.45
CA ARG A 54 34.03 -18.85 -9.62
C ARG A 54 32.54 -19.25 -9.67
N ALA A 55 32.18 -20.47 -9.27
CA ALA A 55 30.78 -20.88 -9.17
C ALA A 55 30.02 -20.13 -8.05
N LYS A 56 30.67 -19.83 -6.92
CA LYS A 56 30.07 -18.99 -5.86
C LYS A 56 29.79 -17.58 -6.36
N VAL A 57 30.67 -17.01 -7.19
CA VAL A 57 30.43 -15.71 -7.85
C VAL A 57 29.27 -15.79 -8.85
N VAL A 58 29.18 -16.86 -9.66
CA VAL A 58 28.02 -17.09 -10.54
C VAL A 58 26.73 -17.21 -9.74
N GLN A 59 26.75 -17.88 -8.58
CA GLN A 59 25.58 -17.97 -7.71
C GLN A 59 25.17 -16.58 -7.20
N ALA A 60 26.11 -15.77 -6.74
CA ALA A 60 25.87 -14.38 -6.34
C ALA A 60 25.33 -13.53 -7.50
N TRP A 61 25.80 -13.74 -8.73
CA TRP A 61 25.28 -13.09 -9.92
C TRP A 61 23.83 -13.53 -10.27
N ARG A 62 23.47 -14.78 -10.02
CA ARG A 62 22.10 -15.28 -10.27
C ARG A 62 21.11 -14.80 -9.20
N SER A 63 21.47 -14.90 -7.93
CA SER A 63 20.56 -14.66 -6.80
C SER A 63 20.67 -13.26 -6.19
N GLY A 64 21.76 -12.54 -6.43
CA GLY A 64 22.03 -11.22 -5.86
C GLY A 64 21.10 -10.12 -6.37
N GLY A 65 21.09 -8.98 -5.68
CA GLY A 65 20.42 -7.76 -6.13
C GLY A 65 21.26 -6.99 -7.15
N PRO A 66 20.76 -5.89 -7.71
CA PRO A 66 21.41 -5.18 -8.82
C PRO A 66 22.90 -4.88 -8.58
N THR A 67 23.25 -4.46 -7.37
CA THR A 67 24.63 -4.11 -7.01
C THR A 67 25.51 -5.36 -6.90
N THR A 68 25.00 -6.40 -6.23
CA THR A 68 25.70 -7.69 -6.11
C THR A 68 25.92 -8.31 -7.49
N ARG A 69 24.93 -8.23 -8.39
CA ARG A 69 25.03 -8.74 -9.76
C ARG A 69 26.07 -7.99 -10.57
N ALA A 70 26.08 -6.65 -10.52
CA ALA A 70 27.06 -5.85 -11.23
C ALA A 70 28.48 -6.18 -10.75
N ALA A 71 28.71 -6.21 -9.44
CA ALA A 71 30.02 -6.55 -8.87
C ALA A 71 30.46 -7.99 -9.21
N ALA A 72 29.52 -8.96 -9.18
CA ALA A 72 29.81 -10.33 -9.56
C ALA A 72 30.16 -10.46 -11.05
N ALA A 73 29.48 -9.71 -11.93
CA ALA A 73 29.78 -9.70 -13.36
C ALA A 73 31.20 -9.16 -13.63
N THR A 74 31.61 -8.09 -12.94
CA THR A 74 32.98 -7.56 -13.03
C THR A 74 34.01 -8.61 -12.61
N ALA A 75 33.80 -9.27 -11.46
CA ALA A 75 34.71 -10.30 -10.96
C ALA A 75 34.79 -11.53 -11.91
N LEU A 76 33.68 -11.91 -12.55
CA LEU A 76 33.64 -13.06 -13.46
C LEU A 76 34.43 -12.85 -14.75
N VAL A 77 34.54 -11.61 -15.22
CA VAL A 77 35.32 -11.23 -16.43
C VAL A 77 36.79 -10.94 -16.07
N GLY A 78 37.10 -10.79 -14.79
CA GLY A 78 38.45 -10.55 -14.28
C GLY A 78 39.28 -11.80 -14.03
N SER A 79 40.38 -11.58 -13.31
CA SER A 79 41.33 -12.58 -12.84
C SER A 79 40.80 -13.41 -11.68
N ASP A 80 41.54 -14.46 -11.29
CA ASP A 80 41.21 -15.23 -10.09
C ASP A 80 41.40 -14.41 -8.80
N ASP A 81 42.27 -13.40 -8.81
CA ASP A 81 42.42 -12.46 -7.69
C ASP A 81 41.16 -11.60 -7.52
N ASP A 82 40.54 -11.15 -8.63
CA ASP A 82 39.28 -10.40 -8.61
C ASP A 82 38.12 -11.27 -8.05
N VAL A 83 38.13 -12.57 -8.35
CA VAL A 83 37.18 -13.54 -7.78
C VAL A 83 37.37 -13.66 -6.26
N GLN A 84 38.62 -13.74 -5.78
CA GLN A 84 38.91 -13.80 -4.35
C GLN A 84 38.56 -12.49 -3.62
N GLU A 85 38.89 -11.34 -4.21
CA GLU A 85 38.53 -10.03 -3.66
C GLU A 85 37.01 -9.89 -3.56
N PHE A 86 36.28 -10.31 -4.60
CA PHE A 86 34.83 -10.28 -4.58
C PHE A 86 34.27 -11.13 -3.44
N LEU A 87 34.72 -12.38 -3.30
CA LEU A 87 34.18 -13.29 -2.29
C LEU A 87 34.55 -12.88 -0.85
N SER A 88 35.73 -12.29 -0.66
CA SER A 88 36.22 -11.90 0.67
C SER A 88 35.66 -10.56 1.15
N THR A 89 35.45 -9.60 0.24
CA THR A 89 35.16 -8.21 0.61
C THR A 89 33.94 -7.66 -0.14
N THR A 90 33.97 -7.64 -1.48
CA THR A 90 32.97 -6.91 -2.29
C THR A 90 31.57 -7.49 -2.15
N LEU A 91 31.44 -8.81 -2.00
CA LEU A 91 30.15 -9.48 -1.86
C LEU A 91 29.40 -8.99 -0.62
N ALA A 92 30.08 -8.82 0.52
CA ALA A 92 29.45 -8.36 1.75
C ALA A 92 28.93 -6.92 1.60
N GLN A 93 29.76 -6.03 1.05
CA GLN A 93 29.42 -4.62 0.81
C GLN A 93 28.26 -4.47 -0.18
N ALA A 94 28.32 -5.15 -1.33
CA ALA A 94 27.28 -5.11 -2.34
C ALA A 94 25.95 -5.71 -1.83
N THR A 95 26.03 -6.76 -1.01
CA THR A 95 24.84 -7.37 -0.38
C THR A 95 24.20 -6.41 0.61
N ALA A 96 24.99 -5.72 1.43
CA ALA A 96 24.51 -4.72 2.38
C ALA A 96 23.81 -3.55 1.67
N GLN A 97 24.41 -3.04 0.59
CA GLN A 97 23.82 -1.98 -0.23
C GLN A 97 22.48 -2.42 -0.84
N ASP A 98 22.41 -3.62 -1.42
CA ASP A 98 21.16 -4.15 -1.97
C ASP A 98 20.08 -4.36 -0.89
N ASN A 99 20.46 -4.80 0.32
CA ASN A 99 19.52 -4.99 1.43
C ASN A 99 18.91 -3.66 1.87
N ARG A 100 19.74 -2.62 2.04
CA ARG A 100 19.27 -1.27 2.40
C ARG A 100 18.36 -0.71 1.32
N ALA A 101 18.72 -0.86 0.04
CA ALA A 101 17.87 -0.45 -1.09
C ALA A 101 16.52 -1.19 -1.10
N ALA A 102 16.49 -2.48 -0.75
CA ALA A 102 15.25 -3.25 -0.65
C ALA A 102 14.32 -2.71 0.44
N ILE A 103 14.86 -2.33 1.61
CA ILE A 103 14.07 -1.70 2.69
C ILE A 103 13.49 -0.37 2.22
N VAL A 104 14.32 0.53 1.66
CA VAL A 104 13.87 1.85 1.18
C VAL A 104 12.74 1.70 0.16
N LYS A 105 12.85 0.72 -0.75
CA LYS A 105 11.83 0.45 -1.77
C LYS A 105 10.46 0.09 -1.17
N ILE A 106 10.42 -0.73 -0.11
CA ILE A 106 9.14 -1.15 0.48
C ILE A 106 8.52 -0.08 1.41
N MET A 107 9.32 0.87 1.92
CA MET A 107 8.83 1.92 2.81
C MET A 107 7.74 2.79 2.16
N GLY A 108 7.84 3.06 0.85
CA GLY A 108 6.87 3.90 0.13
C GLY A 108 5.42 3.36 0.12
N SER A 109 5.26 2.04 0.28
CA SER A 109 3.96 1.36 0.30
C SER A 109 3.63 0.74 1.65
N SER A 110 4.43 1.00 2.70
CA SER A 110 4.28 0.39 4.02
C SER A 110 3.42 1.23 4.96
N GLY A 111 2.77 0.58 5.92
CA GLY A 111 2.10 1.26 7.04
C GLY A 111 3.09 1.92 8.00
N SER A 112 2.57 2.68 8.96
CA SER A 112 3.37 3.50 9.88
C SER A 112 4.35 2.68 10.74
N GLY A 113 3.93 1.51 11.22
CA GLY A 113 4.74 0.61 12.03
C GLY A 113 5.91 0.05 11.22
N MET A 114 5.63 -0.46 10.01
CA MET A 114 6.67 -0.96 9.11
C MET A 114 7.66 0.12 8.70
N ARG A 115 7.18 1.33 8.40
CA ARG A 115 8.09 2.44 8.06
C ARG A 115 8.98 2.85 9.23
N THR A 116 8.42 2.93 10.45
CA THR A 116 9.19 3.24 11.66
C THR A 116 10.25 2.19 11.94
N ALA A 117 9.89 0.90 11.88
CA ALA A 117 10.82 -0.20 12.10
C ALA A 117 11.90 -0.29 11.00
N ALA A 118 11.52 -0.05 9.75
CA ALA A 118 12.43 0.03 8.61
C ALA A 118 13.44 1.18 8.78
N ALA A 119 12.98 2.37 9.18
CA ALA A 119 13.85 3.51 9.44
C ALA A 119 14.85 3.24 10.56
N ALA A 120 14.40 2.61 11.65
CA ALA A 120 15.29 2.20 12.74
C ALA A 120 16.36 1.20 12.27
N ALA A 121 15.99 0.21 11.44
CA ALA A 121 16.94 -0.74 10.88
C ALA A 121 17.96 -0.07 9.94
N LEU A 122 17.51 0.89 9.12
CA LEU A 122 18.39 1.65 8.23
C LEU A 122 19.37 2.59 8.97
N ALA A 123 19.00 3.07 10.16
CA ALA A 123 19.90 3.85 11.02
C ALA A 123 20.93 2.98 11.76
N GLY A 124 20.73 1.67 11.81
CA GLY A 124 21.61 0.70 12.46
C GLY A 124 22.72 0.13 11.56
N SER A 125 23.34 -0.92 12.08
CA SER A 125 24.36 -1.72 11.38
C SER A 125 23.77 -2.58 10.27
N ASP A 126 24.62 -3.17 9.43
CA ASP A 126 24.16 -4.12 8.40
C ASP A 126 23.52 -5.38 9.00
N ASP A 127 23.91 -5.76 10.22
CA ASP A 127 23.27 -6.85 10.97
C ASP A 127 21.84 -6.47 11.38
N ASP A 128 21.58 -5.21 11.74
CA ASP A 128 20.23 -4.72 12.06
C ASP A 128 19.33 -4.74 10.82
N VAL A 129 19.86 -4.33 9.67
CA VAL A 129 19.20 -4.43 8.36
C VAL A 129 18.84 -5.88 8.06
N VAL A 130 19.78 -6.82 8.23
CA VAL A 130 19.52 -8.26 8.00
C VAL A 130 18.51 -8.81 8.99
N ALA A 131 18.58 -8.43 10.26
CA ALA A 131 17.64 -8.87 11.29
C ALA A 131 16.21 -8.41 10.98
N PHE A 132 16.04 -7.15 10.57
CA PHE A 132 14.76 -6.60 10.13
C PHE A 132 14.20 -7.39 8.95
N LEU A 133 15.03 -7.59 7.93
CA LEU A 133 14.65 -8.28 6.70
C LEU A 133 14.30 -9.76 6.93
N THR A 134 14.95 -10.41 7.89
CA THR A 134 14.73 -11.84 8.17
C THR A 134 13.45 -12.07 8.97
N THR A 135 13.27 -11.34 10.08
CA THR A 135 12.12 -11.54 10.99
C THR A 135 11.59 -10.24 11.61
N GLY A 136 12.41 -9.20 11.73
CA GLY A 136 12.02 -7.97 12.43
C GLY A 136 10.87 -7.20 11.80
N TYR A 137 10.57 -7.43 10.51
CA TYR A 137 9.42 -6.85 9.82
C TYR A 137 8.07 -7.45 10.24
N GLN A 138 8.04 -8.66 10.81
CA GLN A 138 6.79 -9.42 10.98
C GLN A 138 5.83 -8.76 11.99
N THR A 139 6.35 -8.33 13.14
CA THR A 139 5.59 -7.63 14.18
C THR A 139 5.01 -6.30 13.67
N PRO A 140 5.81 -5.35 13.15
CA PRO A 140 5.27 -4.08 12.67
C PRO A 140 4.30 -4.26 11.50
N LEU A 141 4.51 -5.26 10.62
CA LEU A 141 3.54 -5.59 9.58
C LEU A 141 2.20 -6.05 10.17
N ALA A 142 2.21 -6.92 11.18
CA ALA A 142 1.00 -7.38 11.84
C ALA A 142 0.27 -6.26 12.59
N GLU A 143 1.00 -5.30 13.17
CA GLU A 143 0.43 -4.11 13.79
C GLU A 143 -0.25 -3.20 12.75
N ASP A 144 0.43 -2.91 11.64
CA ASP A 144 -0.13 -2.14 10.53
C ASP A 144 -1.39 -2.80 9.95
N GLN A 145 -1.38 -4.13 9.80
CA GLN A 145 -2.56 -4.89 9.36
C GLN A 145 -3.72 -4.74 10.36
N ARG A 146 -3.47 -4.82 11.67
CA ARG A 146 -4.53 -4.61 12.68
C ARG A 146 -5.11 -3.20 12.60
N VAL A 147 -4.26 -2.18 12.44
CA VAL A 147 -4.71 -0.80 12.24
C VAL A 147 -5.58 -0.70 10.99
N ALA A 148 -5.15 -1.28 9.87
CA ALA A 148 -5.93 -1.29 8.63
C ALA A 148 -7.30 -1.97 8.82
N VAL A 149 -7.36 -3.12 9.51
CA VAL A 149 -8.62 -3.79 9.84
C VAL A 149 -9.53 -2.88 10.67
N LEU A 150 -9.01 -2.27 11.73
CA LEU A 150 -9.77 -1.37 12.61
C LEU A 150 -10.30 -0.14 11.84
N THR A 151 -9.50 0.46 10.96
CA THR A 151 -9.92 1.58 10.11
C THR A 151 -11.06 1.18 9.17
N ILE A 152 -10.98 -0.01 8.58
CA ILE A 152 -12.05 -0.53 7.72
C ILE A 152 -13.31 -0.83 8.53
N MET A 153 -13.19 -1.39 9.73
CA MET A 153 -14.32 -1.62 10.63
C MET A 153 -14.99 -0.32 11.06
N ASN A 154 -14.21 0.71 11.39
CA ASN A 154 -14.74 2.01 11.82
C ASN A 154 -15.63 2.65 10.73
N ASN A 155 -15.21 2.48 9.47
CA ASN A 155 -15.89 3.01 8.29
C ASN A 155 -16.85 2.01 7.63
N GLY A 156 -17.02 0.83 8.22
CA GLY A 156 -17.83 -0.27 7.68
C GLY A 156 -19.24 -0.34 8.29
N GLY A 157 -20.14 -1.02 7.57
CA GLY A 157 -21.44 -1.40 8.10
C GLY A 157 -21.36 -2.59 9.05
N LYS A 158 -22.50 -3.19 9.34
CA LYS A 158 -22.62 -4.26 10.34
C LYS A 158 -21.86 -5.52 9.92
N ALA A 159 -21.95 -5.90 8.65
CA ALA A 159 -21.27 -7.08 8.11
C ALA A 159 -19.75 -6.87 8.10
N VAL A 160 -19.27 -5.71 7.64
CA VAL A 160 -17.83 -5.38 7.68
C VAL A 160 -17.28 -5.39 9.10
N LYS A 161 -18.01 -4.83 10.07
CA LYS A 161 -17.61 -4.86 11.49
C LYS A 161 -17.52 -6.28 12.03
N ALA A 162 -18.49 -7.14 11.73
CA ALA A 162 -18.49 -8.53 12.17
C ALA A 162 -17.33 -9.33 11.54
N ALA A 163 -17.10 -9.16 10.24
CA ALA A 163 -16.01 -9.83 9.53
C ALA A 163 -14.63 -9.36 10.02
N GLY A 164 -14.45 -8.05 10.26
CA GLY A 164 -13.22 -7.50 10.81
C GLY A 164 -12.96 -7.97 12.25
N GLN A 165 -14.00 -8.00 13.09
CA GLN A 165 -13.89 -8.53 14.45
C GLN A 165 -13.44 -9.99 14.46
N LYS A 166 -14.01 -10.82 13.58
CA LYS A 166 -13.60 -12.22 13.42
C LYS A 166 -12.11 -12.35 13.06
N ALA A 167 -11.61 -11.47 12.19
CA ALA A 167 -10.19 -11.46 11.82
C ALA A 167 -9.29 -11.04 12.99
N LEU A 168 -9.71 -10.05 13.78
CA LEU A 168 -9.01 -9.62 14.99
C LEU A 168 -8.98 -10.72 16.07
N ASP A 169 -10.12 -11.38 16.30
CA ASP A 169 -10.26 -12.45 17.29
C ASP A 169 -9.41 -13.68 16.97
N ALA A 170 -9.22 -13.98 15.68
CA ALA A 170 -8.33 -15.06 15.24
C ALA A 170 -6.87 -14.78 15.60
N GLY A 171 -6.46 -13.51 15.68
CA GLY A 171 -5.15 -13.10 16.19
C GLY A 171 -3.94 -13.44 15.31
N THR A 172 -4.14 -13.96 14.09
CA THR A 172 -3.06 -14.37 13.17
C THR A 172 -2.89 -13.37 12.01
N ALA A 173 -1.66 -13.23 11.52
CA ALA A 173 -1.36 -12.39 10.35
C ALA A 173 -2.14 -12.83 9.10
N ASP A 174 -2.29 -14.15 8.91
CA ASP A 174 -3.07 -14.71 7.80
C ASP A 174 -4.55 -14.33 7.87
N ALA A 175 -5.16 -14.32 9.06
CA ALA A 175 -6.56 -13.93 9.21
C ALA A 175 -6.77 -12.45 8.91
N LEU A 176 -5.85 -11.58 9.35
CA LEU A 176 -5.88 -10.16 9.03
C LEU A 176 -5.72 -9.95 7.52
N MET A 177 -4.75 -10.63 6.90
CA MET A 177 -4.51 -10.54 5.46
C MET A 177 -5.71 -11.02 4.65
N MET A 178 -6.32 -12.16 5.00
CA MET A 178 -7.51 -12.67 4.32
C MET A 178 -8.68 -11.68 4.39
N PHE A 179 -8.87 -11.03 5.53
CA PHE A 179 -9.90 -9.99 5.64
C PHE A 179 -9.59 -8.77 4.77
N LEU A 180 -8.34 -8.28 4.81
CA LEU A 180 -7.92 -7.11 4.03
C LEU A 180 -8.02 -7.35 2.51
N ASP A 181 -7.65 -8.54 2.07
CA ASP A 181 -7.57 -8.93 0.66
C ASP A 181 -8.95 -9.26 0.06
N THR A 182 -9.79 -10.00 0.77
CA THR A 182 -11.09 -10.45 0.24
C THR A 182 -12.26 -10.26 1.19
N GLY A 183 -12.07 -10.54 2.48
CA GLY A 183 -13.18 -10.56 3.46
C GLY A 183 -13.92 -9.23 3.61
N GLN A 184 -13.24 -8.10 3.55
CA GLN A 184 -13.87 -6.78 3.64
C GLN A 184 -14.80 -6.49 2.45
N PHE A 185 -14.49 -7.00 1.27
CA PHE A 185 -15.24 -6.69 0.04
C PHE A 185 -16.53 -7.48 0.00
N THR A 186 -16.48 -8.77 0.33
CA THR A 186 -17.68 -9.60 0.50
C THR A 186 -18.60 -9.04 1.57
N ALA A 187 -18.05 -8.64 2.72
CA ALA A 187 -18.84 -8.05 3.80
C ALA A 187 -19.44 -6.69 3.40
N ARG A 188 -18.71 -5.87 2.63
CA ARG A 188 -19.22 -4.59 2.14
C ARG A 188 -20.34 -4.77 1.12
N GLU A 189 -20.29 -5.80 0.28
CA GLU A 189 -21.39 -6.14 -0.60
C GLU A 189 -22.67 -6.44 0.19
N GLU A 190 -22.56 -7.22 1.27
CA GLU A 190 -23.70 -7.50 2.15
C GLU A 190 -24.28 -6.22 2.76
N ASP A 191 -23.42 -5.36 3.33
CA ASP A 191 -23.84 -4.06 3.88
C ASP A 191 -24.53 -3.18 2.81
N ASN A 192 -23.98 -3.14 1.59
CA ASN A 192 -24.53 -2.40 0.48
C ASN A 192 -25.91 -2.93 0.05
N ARG A 193 -26.08 -4.24 -0.05
CA ARG A 193 -27.39 -4.85 -0.35
C ARG A 193 -28.43 -4.50 0.70
N VAL A 194 -28.06 -4.55 2.00
CA VAL A 194 -28.93 -4.13 3.10
C VAL A 194 -29.29 -2.65 2.98
N ALA A 195 -28.35 -1.77 2.62
CA ALA A 195 -28.62 -0.36 2.38
C ALA A 195 -29.63 -0.15 1.24
N VAL A 196 -29.50 -0.87 0.13
CA VAL A 196 -30.48 -0.82 -0.97
C VAL A 196 -31.86 -1.28 -0.51
N PHE A 197 -31.96 -2.42 0.20
CA PHE A 197 -33.25 -2.90 0.71
C PHE A 197 -33.90 -1.93 1.70
N THR A 198 -33.10 -1.24 2.51
CA THR A 198 -33.57 -0.19 3.41
C THR A 198 -34.16 0.99 2.64
N ILE A 199 -33.50 1.41 1.55
CA ILE A 199 -34.02 2.45 0.66
C ILE A 199 -35.33 2.01 -0.01
N LEU A 200 -35.39 0.76 -0.50
CA LEU A 200 -36.56 0.18 -1.17
C LEU A 200 -37.83 0.20 -0.31
N ALA A 201 -37.70 0.08 1.01
CA ALA A 201 -38.85 0.10 1.93
C ALA A 201 -39.69 1.38 1.86
N SER A 202 -39.12 2.49 1.36
CA SER A 202 -39.80 3.79 1.21
C SER A 202 -39.55 4.43 -0.16
N ALA A 203 -39.18 3.62 -1.16
CA ALA A 203 -38.79 4.10 -2.48
C ALA A 203 -40.01 4.43 -3.36
N GLY A 204 -39.90 5.50 -4.15
CA GLY A 204 -40.82 5.77 -5.26
C GLY A 204 -40.61 4.82 -6.44
N PRO A 205 -41.42 4.93 -7.50
CA PRO A 205 -41.37 4.03 -8.65
C PRO A 205 -40.01 4.01 -9.36
N GLU A 206 -39.37 5.16 -9.59
CA GLU A 206 -38.09 5.22 -10.31
C GLU A 206 -36.92 4.77 -9.44
N VAL A 207 -36.90 5.12 -8.15
CA VAL A 207 -35.93 4.57 -7.19
C VAL A 207 -36.07 3.05 -7.11
N SER A 208 -37.29 2.52 -7.02
CA SER A 208 -37.54 1.06 -6.95
C SER A 208 -37.04 0.33 -8.20
N LYS A 209 -37.38 0.84 -9.38
CA LYS A 209 -36.97 0.27 -10.68
C LYS A 209 -35.45 0.25 -10.85
N THR A 210 -34.77 1.34 -10.50
CA THR A 210 -33.32 1.44 -10.66
C THR A 210 -32.55 0.69 -9.58
N ALA A 211 -33.07 0.64 -8.34
CA ALA A 211 -32.55 -0.20 -7.27
C ALA A 211 -32.58 -1.69 -7.66
N GLN A 212 -33.71 -2.16 -8.20
CA GLN A 212 -33.84 -3.56 -8.62
C GLN A 212 -32.87 -3.90 -9.77
N ARG A 213 -32.64 -2.95 -10.69
CA ARG A 213 -31.62 -3.12 -11.74
C ARG A 213 -30.24 -3.26 -11.14
N ALA A 214 -29.88 -2.42 -10.17
CA ALA A 214 -28.58 -2.50 -9.49
C ALA A 214 -28.41 -3.82 -8.72
N LEU A 215 -29.45 -4.28 -8.00
CA LEU A 215 -29.43 -5.56 -7.27
C LEU A 215 -29.31 -6.80 -8.17
N ASN A 216 -29.73 -6.69 -9.44
CA ASN A 216 -29.58 -7.75 -10.44
C ASN A 216 -28.23 -7.67 -11.19
N GLY A 217 -27.41 -6.66 -10.90
CA GLY A 217 -26.08 -6.46 -11.46
C GLY A 217 -24.96 -6.96 -10.55
N THR A 218 -23.80 -6.33 -10.69
CA THR A 218 -22.58 -6.58 -9.92
C THR A 218 -22.54 -5.78 -8.61
N ALA A 219 -21.60 -6.08 -7.72
CA ALA A 219 -21.35 -5.28 -6.52
C ALA A 219 -21.03 -3.81 -6.85
N ASP A 220 -20.35 -3.56 -7.98
CA ASP A 220 -20.05 -2.22 -8.47
C ASP A 220 -21.31 -1.49 -8.94
N ASP A 221 -22.27 -2.19 -9.58
CA ASP A 221 -23.56 -1.60 -9.97
C ASP A 221 -24.35 -1.15 -8.73
N ILE A 222 -24.33 -1.97 -7.67
CA ILE A 222 -24.95 -1.64 -6.38
C ILE A 222 -24.29 -0.39 -5.79
N GLN A 223 -22.96 -0.35 -5.77
CA GLN A 223 -22.22 0.77 -5.20
C GLN A 223 -22.43 2.05 -5.98
N GLN A 224 -22.34 2.00 -7.32
CA GLN A 224 -22.58 3.14 -8.18
C GLN A 224 -24.00 3.69 -8.00
N TRP A 225 -24.98 2.79 -7.84
CA TRP A 225 -26.35 3.18 -7.57
C TRP A 225 -26.49 3.85 -6.19
N LEU A 226 -25.86 3.32 -5.13
CA LEU A 226 -25.86 3.95 -3.81
C LEU A 226 -25.19 5.34 -3.82
N ASP A 227 -24.11 5.48 -4.57
CA ASP A 227 -23.34 6.73 -4.68
C ASP A 227 -24.07 7.83 -5.44
N THR A 228 -24.69 7.49 -6.58
CA THR A 228 -25.24 8.48 -7.52
C THR A 228 -26.61 8.11 -8.07
N GLY A 229 -26.83 6.84 -8.41
CA GLY A 229 -28.06 6.37 -9.05
C GLY A 229 -29.31 6.66 -8.24
N GLN A 230 -29.27 6.45 -6.92
CA GLN A 230 -30.39 6.73 -6.05
C GLN A 230 -30.76 8.21 -6.05
N ASN A 231 -29.80 9.14 -6.18
CA ASN A 231 -30.08 10.57 -6.16
C ASN A 231 -30.70 11.02 -7.47
N ILE A 232 -30.28 10.46 -8.60
CA ILE A 232 -30.89 10.71 -9.91
C ILE A 232 -32.31 10.15 -9.96
N SER A 233 -32.52 8.94 -9.44
CA SER A 233 -33.84 8.33 -9.39
C SER A 233 -34.73 9.03 -8.39
N ARG A 234 -34.19 9.46 -7.25
CA ARG A 234 -34.89 10.33 -6.30
C ARG A 234 -35.23 11.64 -6.97
N ALA A 235 -34.36 12.29 -7.74
CA ALA A 235 -34.69 13.51 -8.48
C ALA A 235 -35.86 13.32 -9.45
N ARG A 236 -36.04 12.11 -10.00
CA ARG A 236 -37.17 11.75 -10.87
C ARG A 236 -38.44 11.40 -10.10
N ASP A 237 -38.29 10.84 -8.89
CA ASP A 237 -39.39 10.67 -7.93
C ASP A 237 -39.71 12.00 -7.20
N GLN A 238 -38.78 12.96 -7.18
CA GLN A 238 -38.77 14.22 -6.42
C GLN A 238 -39.54 15.31 -7.12
N GLU A 239 -40.84 15.09 -7.17
CA GLU A 239 -41.68 16.14 -6.64
C GLU A 239 -41.64 16.21 -5.09
N THR A 240 -41.06 15.27 -4.30
CA THR A 240 -40.81 15.49 -2.84
C THR A 240 -39.84 14.47 -2.19
N LEU A 241 -38.70 14.89 -1.60
CA LEU A 241 -37.98 14.06 -0.59
C LEU A 241 -38.49 14.45 0.81
N THR A 242 -38.52 13.49 1.73
CA THR A 242 -38.81 13.80 3.14
C THR A 242 -37.55 14.24 3.89
N VAL A 243 -37.72 15.01 4.97
CA VAL A 243 -36.63 15.46 5.86
C VAL A 243 -35.78 14.26 6.35
N GLY A 244 -36.42 13.14 6.71
CA GLY A 244 -35.70 11.94 7.16
C GLY A 244 -34.78 11.33 6.11
N GLN A 245 -35.14 11.40 4.83
CA GLN A 245 -34.30 10.92 3.73
C GLN A 245 -33.11 11.85 3.47
N LEU A 246 -33.28 13.17 3.63
CA LEU A 246 -32.18 14.15 3.54
C LEU A 246 -31.14 13.95 4.65
N VAL A 247 -31.59 13.63 5.87
CA VAL A 247 -30.68 13.32 7.00
C VAL A 247 -29.81 12.10 6.70
N LEU A 248 -30.39 11.03 6.14
CA LEU A 248 -29.62 9.83 5.77
C LEU A 248 -28.56 10.11 4.70
N VAL A 249 -28.89 10.96 3.70
CA VAL A 249 -27.92 11.38 2.67
C VAL A 249 -26.78 12.19 3.28
N ALA A 250 -27.08 13.12 4.19
CA ALA A 250 -26.07 13.90 4.89
C ALA A 250 -25.14 13.02 5.75
N GLN A 251 -25.70 12.02 6.45
CA GLN A 251 -24.92 11.06 7.24
C GLN A 251 -23.99 10.22 6.36
N ALA A 252 -24.50 9.68 5.25
CA ALA A 252 -23.69 8.90 4.31
C ALA A 252 -22.55 9.74 3.70
N ALA A 253 -22.84 10.98 3.31
CA ALA A 253 -21.84 11.90 2.79
C ALA A 253 -20.77 12.26 3.84
N GLY A 254 -21.18 12.47 5.10
CA GLY A 254 -20.29 12.71 6.23
C GLY A 254 -19.36 11.52 6.52
N ALA A 255 -19.91 10.30 6.53
CA ALA A 255 -19.11 9.08 6.69
C ALA A 255 -18.06 8.96 5.57
N ARG A 256 -18.44 9.20 4.31
CA ARG A 256 -17.50 9.21 3.18
C ARG A 256 -16.41 10.26 3.33
N ALA A 257 -16.76 11.47 3.76
CA ALA A 257 -15.79 12.54 4.01
C ALA A 257 -14.77 12.16 5.09
N GLN A 258 -15.20 11.46 6.14
CA GLN A 258 -14.29 10.94 7.16
C GLN A 258 -13.31 9.93 6.57
N VAL A 259 -13.78 8.94 5.79
CA VAL A 259 -12.90 7.96 5.11
C VAL A 259 -11.82 8.65 4.27
N GLN A 260 -12.20 9.66 3.49
CA GLN A 260 -11.23 10.39 2.67
C GLN A 260 -10.24 11.21 3.50
N THR A 261 -10.69 11.75 4.62
CA THR A 261 -9.83 12.51 5.54
C THR A 261 -8.78 11.61 6.18
N ASP A 262 -9.18 10.44 6.68
CA ASP A 262 -8.27 9.46 7.25
C ASP A 262 -7.22 9.00 6.21
N ALA A 263 -7.66 8.73 4.98
CA ALA A 263 -6.77 8.37 3.87
C ALA A 263 -5.77 9.49 3.52
N ALA A 264 -6.21 10.75 3.59
CA ALA A 264 -5.34 11.91 3.35
C ALA A 264 -4.29 12.08 4.45
N VAL A 265 -4.64 11.84 5.72
CA VAL A 265 -3.71 11.87 6.85
C VAL A 265 -2.63 10.80 6.68
N GLU A 266 -3.01 9.56 6.37
CA GLU A 266 -2.07 8.47 6.13
C GLU A 266 -1.14 8.74 4.94
N ALA A 267 -1.68 9.27 3.84
CA ALA A 267 -0.87 9.65 2.68
C ALA A 267 0.13 10.77 3.00
N SER A 268 -0.28 11.74 3.82
CA SER A 268 0.60 12.83 4.29
C SER A 268 1.75 12.32 5.18
N GLY A 269 1.45 11.38 6.09
CA GLY A 269 2.47 10.71 6.89
C GLY A 269 3.51 9.99 6.02
N ARG A 270 3.05 9.22 5.01
CA ARG A 270 3.93 8.56 4.03
C ARG A 270 4.82 9.53 3.27
N ALA A 271 4.27 10.65 2.81
CA ALA A 271 5.05 11.67 2.11
C ALA A 271 6.15 12.28 2.99
N THR A 272 5.85 12.54 4.27
CA THR A 272 6.79 13.12 5.23
C THR A 272 7.98 12.18 5.49
N GLU A 273 7.71 10.90 5.71
CA GLU A 273 8.78 9.92 5.96
C GLU A 273 9.57 9.58 4.71
N ALA A 274 8.94 9.51 3.53
CA ALA A 274 9.64 9.33 2.27
C ALA A 274 10.60 10.51 1.99
N ALA A 275 10.18 11.74 2.31
CA ALA A 275 11.04 12.91 2.22
C ALA A 275 12.25 12.83 3.18
N ALA A 276 12.05 12.34 4.41
CA ALA A 276 13.14 12.13 5.36
C ALA A 276 14.13 11.06 4.86
N ALA A 277 13.64 9.94 4.32
CA ALA A 277 14.47 8.89 3.73
C ALA A 277 15.24 9.38 2.49
N ALA A 278 14.62 10.20 1.65
CA ALA A 278 15.28 10.82 0.50
C ALA A 278 16.41 11.77 0.92
N LYS A 279 16.22 12.52 2.01
CA LYS A 279 17.27 13.37 2.59
C LYS A 279 18.46 12.54 3.09
N ASP A 280 18.21 11.50 3.88
CA ASP A 280 19.27 10.60 4.38
C ASP A 280 20.03 9.91 3.22
N ALA A 281 19.30 9.47 2.19
CA ALA A 281 19.91 8.89 0.99
C ALA A 281 20.80 9.90 0.24
N ALA A 282 20.39 11.16 0.16
CA ALA A 282 21.18 12.22 -0.47
C ALA A 282 22.45 12.55 0.33
N GLU A 283 22.36 12.62 1.67
CA GLU A 283 23.51 12.84 2.55
C GLU A 283 24.53 11.70 2.42
N LYS A 284 24.07 10.44 2.48
CA LYS A 284 24.94 9.26 2.28
C LYS A 284 25.55 9.22 0.89
N ALA A 285 24.79 9.56 -0.15
CA ALA A 285 25.31 9.59 -1.51
C ALA A 285 26.40 10.66 -1.68
N ALA A 286 26.27 11.80 -1.00
CA ALA A 286 27.31 12.83 -0.99
C ALA A 286 28.60 12.35 -0.30
N ASP A 287 28.47 11.70 0.86
CA ASP A 287 29.61 11.12 1.59
C ASP A 287 30.31 10.03 0.76
N GLU A 288 29.55 9.14 0.12
CA GLU A 288 30.08 8.07 -0.73
C GLU A 288 30.77 8.63 -1.98
N ALA A 289 30.19 9.63 -2.64
CA ALA A 289 30.82 10.29 -3.78
C ALA A 289 32.12 11.01 -3.37
N GLN A 290 32.15 11.61 -2.17
CA GLN A 290 33.36 12.22 -1.64
C GLN A 290 34.43 11.19 -1.28
N ALA A 291 34.06 10.01 -0.78
CA ALA A 291 35.00 8.92 -0.52
C ALA A 291 35.51 8.26 -1.81
N ALA A 292 34.71 8.27 -2.86
CA ALA A 292 34.98 7.66 -4.15
C ALA A 292 35.47 8.66 -5.22
N GLN A 293 36.16 9.75 -4.82
CA GLN A 293 36.57 10.89 -5.67
C GLN A 293 37.12 10.52 -7.06
N ASP A 294 37.82 9.39 -7.19
CA ASP A 294 38.43 8.93 -8.44
C ASP A 294 37.67 7.77 -9.13
N ASP A 295 36.55 7.32 -8.55
CA ASP A 295 35.71 6.23 -9.06
C ASP A 295 34.34 6.77 -9.50
N ALA A 296 34.29 7.18 -10.77
CA ALA A 296 33.08 7.72 -11.40
C ALA A 296 31.90 6.73 -11.37
N ALA A 297 32.16 5.42 -11.40
CA ALA A 297 31.12 4.40 -11.37
C ALA A 297 30.46 4.32 -9.98
N LYS A 298 31.27 4.32 -8.90
CA LYS A 298 30.75 4.36 -7.53
C LYS A 298 29.99 5.64 -7.23
N SER A 299 30.53 6.79 -7.64
CA SER A 299 29.87 8.09 -7.48
C SER A 299 28.53 8.15 -8.23
N SER A 300 28.47 7.63 -9.45
CA SER A 300 27.24 7.56 -10.24
C SER A 300 26.20 6.63 -9.60
N ALA A 301 26.62 5.50 -9.04
CA ALA A 301 25.73 4.56 -8.34
C ALA A 301 25.14 5.18 -7.07
N ALA A 302 25.94 5.92 -6.30
CA ALA A 302 25.48 6.66 -5.13
C ALA A 302 24.44 7.73 -5.51
N ALA A 303 24.74 8.55 -6.53
CA ALA A 303 23.82 9.56 -7.05
C ALA A 303 22.50 8.93 -7.56
N GLY A 304 22.57 7.78 -8.24
CA GLY A 304 21.39 7.04 -8.69
C GLY A 304 20.46 6.64 -7.54
N ARG A 305 21.01 6.13 -6.44
CA ARG A 305 20.21 5.77 -5.25
C ARG A 305 19.52 6.98 -4.62
N ALA A 306 20.22 8.10 -4.51
CA ALA A 306 19.62 9.34 -4.01
C ALA A 306 18.49 9.83 -4.92
N ALA A 307 18.69 9.75 -6.24
CA ALA A 307 17.66 10.10 -7.22
C ALA A 307 16.42 9.19 -7.12
N ASP A 308 16.61 7.88 -6.96
CA ASP A 308 15.50 6.92 -6.79
C ASP A 308 14.69 7.23 -5.51
N ALA A 309 15.37 7.52 -4.40
CA ALA A 309 14.70 7.90 -3.16
C ALA A 309 13.94 9.23 -3.29
N ALA A 310 14.52 10.23 -3.97
CA ALA A 310 13.86 11.51 -4.24
C ALA A 310 12.64 11.35 -5.15
N ASN A 311 12.70 10.49 -6.17
CA ASN A 311 11.56 10.16 -7.02
C ASN A 311 10.43 9.50 -6.21
N GLY A 312 10.78 8.54 -5.34
CA GLY A 312 9.81 7.91 -4.44
C GLY A 312 9.13 8.91 -3.49
N ALA A 313 9.88 9.87 -2.94
CA ALA A 313 9.33 10.94 -2.13
C ALA A 313 8.39 11.87 -2.92
N ALA A 314 8.75 12.20 -4.16
CA ALA A 314 7.90 13.00 -5.04
C ALA A 314 6.58 12.29 -5.38
N ASP A 315 6.62 10.98 -5.63
CA ASP A 315 5.42 10.17 -5.87
C ASP A 315 4.52 10.11 -4.65
N ALA A 316 5.09 9.87 -3.46
CA ALA A 316 4.33 9.89 -2.20
C ALA A 316 3.66 11.26 -1.95
N ALA A 317 4.36 12.36 -2.24
CA ALA A 317 3.80 13.70 -2.14
C ALA A 317 2.63 13.94 -3.12
N ARG A 318 2.74 13.48 -4.38
CA ARG A 318 1.64 13.54 -5.35
C ARG A 318 0.41 12.77 -4.87
N THR A 319 0.61 11.57 -4.31
CA THR A 319 -0.47 10.79 -3.70
C THR A 319 -1.13 11.55 -2.55
N ALA A 320 -0.35 12.16 -1.65
CA ALA A 320 -0.89 12.96 -0.54
C ALA A 320 -1.73 14.16 -1.02
N ILE A 321 -1.25 14.88 -2.05
CA ILE A 321 -2.00 16.00 -2.66
C ILE A 321 -3.32 15.51 -3.27
N SER A 322 -3.30 14.40 -4.01
CA SER A 322 -4.49 13.81 -4.61
C SER A 322 -5.51 13.39 -3.52
N ALA A 323 -5.06 12.68 -2.49
CA ALA A 323 -5.90 12.27 -1.37
C ALA A 323 -6.51 13.49 -0.63
N SER A 324 -5.71 14.54 -0.40
CA SER A 324 -6.19 15.79 0.20
C SER A 324 -7.27 16.46 -0.64
N SER A 325 -7.09 16.55 -1.96
CA SER A 325 -8.11 17.14 -2.84
C SER A 325 -9.42 16.34 -2.84
N THR A 326 -9.33 15.02 -2.80
CA THR A 326 -10.47 14.10 -2.67
C THR A 326 -11.20 14.30 -1.35
N ALA A 327 -10.47 14.43 -0.24
CA ALA A 327 -11.03 14.70 1.08
C ALA A 327 -11.76 16.05 1.13
N VAL A 328 -11.16 17.11 0.57
CA VAL A 328 -11.79 18.44 0.50
C VAL A 328 -13.08 18.41 -0.32
N ASN A 329 -13.10 17.70 -1.44
CA ASN A 329 -14.31 17.56 -2.26
C ASN A 329 -15.40 16.77 -1.53
N ALA A 330 -15.06 15.65 -0.88
CA ALA A 330 -16.00 14.88 -0.09
C ALA A 330 -16.59 15.68 1.08
N ALA A 331 -15.76 16.49 1.76
CA ALA A 331 -16.22 17.38 2.83
C ALA A 331 -17.19 18.46 2.32
N ARG A 332 -16.96 19.03 1.13
CA ARG A 332 -17.89 19.98 0.50
C ARG A 332 -19.24 19.33 0.17
N VAL A 333 -19.22 18.10 -0.35
CA VAL A 333 -20.45 17.33 -0.60
C VAL A 333 -21.21 17.09 0.70
N ALA A 334 -20.52 16.64 1.76
CA ALA A 334 -21.11 16.44 3.08
C ALA A 334 -21.73 17.73 3.65
N ALA A 335 -21.03 18.87 3.55
CA ALA A 335 -21.52 20.16 4.00
C ALA A 335 -22.77 20.61 3.23
N SER A 336 -22.80 20.41 1.91
CA SER A 336 -23.95 20.76 1.08
C SER A 336 -25.18 19.89 1.41
N ALA A 337 -24.99 18.58 1.60
CA ALA A 337 -26.04 17.66 2.00
C ALA A 337 -26.60 18.01 3.40
N ALA A 338 -25.74 18.35 4.36
CA ALA A 338 -26.16 18.78 5.69
C ALA A 338 -26.99 20.10 5.63
N THR A 339 -26.57 21.05 4.79
CA THR A 339 -27.28 22.32 4.61
C THR A 339 -28.68 22.11 4.01
N ALA A 340 -28.81 21.23 3.01
CA ALA A 340 -30.09 20.88 2.42
C ALA A 340 -31.05 20.25 3.44
N ALA A 341 -30.55 19.31 4.26
CA ALA A 341 -31.33 18.69 5.33
C ALA A 341 -31.80 19.72 6.38
N ALA A 342 -30.94 20.66 6.76
CA ALA A 342 -31.29 21.72 7.70
C ALA A 342 -32.38 22.66 7.15
N SER A 343 -32.23 23.14 5.89
CA SER A 343 -33.19 24.07 5.30
C SER A 343 -34.60 23.51 5.13
N GLU A 344 -34.72 22.20 4.92
CA GLU A 344 -36.02 21.54 4.78
C GLU A 344 -36.66 21.26 6.15
N THR A 345 -35.84 21.04 7.19
CA THR A 345 -36.32 20.94 8.57
C THR A 345 -36.97 22.26 9.03
N ASP A 346 -36.33 23.39 8.72
CA ASP A 346 -36.88 24.72 9.03
C ASP A 346 -38.23 24.96 8.31
N ARG A 347 -38.33 24.59 7.03
CA ARG A 347 -39.59 24.70 6.26
C ARG A 347 -40.72 23.82 6.79
N SER A 348 -40.41 22.63 7.30
CA SER A 348 -41.40 21.71 7.84
C SER A 348 -41.93 22.11 9.23
N THR A 349 -41.31 23.09 9.89
CA THR A 349 -41.69 23.53 11.24
C THR A 349 -42.45 24.87 11.29
N THR A 350 -42.49 25.61 10.18
CA THR A 350 -43.36 26.77 9.93
C THR A 350 -44.68 26.38 9.26
#